data_AF-K0B129-F1
#
_entry.id   AF-K0B129-F1
#
_cell.length_a   1.000
_cell.length_b   1.000
_cell.length_c   1.000
_cell.angle_alpha   90.00
_cell.angle_beta   90.00
_cell.angle_gamma   90.00
#
_symmetry.space_group_name_H-M   'P 1'
#
loop_
_entity.id
_entity.type
_entity.pdbx_description
1 polymer ?
#
loop_
_entity_poly.entity_id
_entity_poly.type
_entity_poly.pdbx_seq_one_letter_code
_entity_poly.pdbx_strand_id
1 'polypeptide(L)'
;MREYSVFDILGPIMIGPSSSHTAGAARLGKEARNIVGDDFKAIKFYLHGSFAETYKGHGTDRALVAGALGMEPDDEKLRDALNIAKEKGIDIEFIPTDLGEDKHPNTVKMIFTKNDGSEVEVLGSSIGGGNIQIL
;
A
#
# COMPACT_ATOMS: atom_id res chain seq x y z
N MET A 1 -27.36 -11.23 3.32
CA MET A 1 -27.14 -10.43 2.10
C MET A 1 -26.43 -9.17 2.56
N ARG A 2 -25.28 -8.79 1.98
CA ARG A 2 -24.63 -7.50 2.35
C ARG A 2 -25.52 -6.37 1.81
N GLU A 3 -25.92 -5.45 2.67
CA GLU A 3 -26.57 -4.21 2.24
C GLU A 3 -25.50 -3.27 1.70
N TYR A 4 -25.73 -2.72 0.52
CA TYR A 4 -24.84 -1.76 -0.13
C TYR A 4 -25.48 -0.37 -0.07
N SER A 5 -24.74 0.58 0.47
CA SER A 5 -25.08 2.00 0.48
C SER A 5 -24.62 2.68 -0.81
N VAL A 6 -25.20 3.83 -1.15
CA VAL A 6 -24.69 4.69 -2.24
C VAL A 6 -23.22 5.08 -2.03
N PHE A 7 -22.80 5.19 -0.77
CA PHE A 7 -21.41 5.49 -0.41
C PHE A 7 -20.44 4.32 -0.67
N ASP A 8 -20.94 3.09 -0.82
CA ASP A 8 -20.11 1.93 -1.17
C ASP A 8 -19.88 1.83 -2.69
N ILE A 9 -20.72 2.50 -3.48
CA ILE A 9 -20.65 2.52 -4.96
C ILE A 9 -19.78 3.68 -5.44
N LEU A 10 -19.83 4.82 -4.74
CA LEU A 10 -18.96 5.96 -5.03
C LEU A 10 -17.52 5.61 -4.70
N GLY A 11 -16.64 5.68 -5.70
CA GLY A 11 -15.20 5.50 -5.50
C GLY A 11 -14.62 6.60 -4.59
N PRO A 12 -13.50 6.33 -3.91
CA PRO A 12 -12.89 7.28 -2.99
C PRO A 12 -12.35 8.50 -3.75
N ILE A 13 -12.33 9.65 -3.07
CA ILE A 13 -11.52 10.79 -3.50
C ILE A 13 -10.05 10.36 -3.41
N MET A 14 -9.30 10.54 -4.50
CA MET A 14 -7.91 10.05 -4.59
C MET A 14 -7.12 10.77 -5.69
N ILE A 15 -5.80 10.63 -5.63
CA ILE A 15 -4.88 11.06 -6.70
C ILE A 15 -4.33 9.85 -7.44
N GLY A 16 -4.82 9.64 -8.66
CA GLY A 16 -4.37 8.54 -9.52
C GLY A 16 -5.50 7.98 -10.37
N PRO A 17 -5.19 7.09 -11.32
CA PRO A 17 -6.20 6.57 -12.24
C PRO A 17 -7.04 5.43 -11.66
N SER A 18 -6.64 4.82 -10.52
CA SER A 18 -7.19 3.53 -10.08
C SER A 18 -7.47 3.47 -8.58
N SER A 19 -8.71 3.13 -8.22
CA SER A 19 -9.15 3.04 -6.82
C SER A 19 -8.53 1.85 -6.10
N SER A 20 -8.27 0.73 -6.78
CA SER A 20 -7.62 -0.43 -6.18
C SER A 20 -6.11 -0.28 -6.06
N HIS A 21 -5.45 0.25 -7.10
CA HIS A 21 -4.00 0.34 -7.19
C HIS A 21 -3.43 1.61 -6.58
N THR A 22 -4.23 2.67 -6.45
CA THR A 22 -3.79 3.91 -5.80
C THR A 22 -4.45 4.07 -4.44
N ALA A 23 -5.77 4.21 -4.36
CA ALA A 23 -6.42 4.45 -3.07
C ALA A 23 -6.32 3.26 -2.12
N GLY A 24 -6.56 2.04 -2.61
CA GLY A 24 -6.42 0.81 -1.82
C GLY A 24 -4.96 0.59 -1.39
N ALA A 25 -4.00 0.83 -2.28
CA ALA A 25 -2.58 0.72 -1.96
C ALA A 25 -2.12 1.73 -0.90
N ALA A 26 -2.53 3.00 -1.01
CA ALA A 26 -2.25 4.02 -0.01
C ALA A 26 -2.86 3.65 1.36
N ARG A 27 -4.10 3.16 1.38
CA ARG A 27 -4.73 2.67 2.61
C ARG A 27 -3.98 1.47 3.21
N LEU A 28 -3.54 0.51 2.39
CA LEU A 28 -2.74 -0.63 2.86
C LEU A 28 -1.45 -0.19 3.53
N GLY A 29 -0.70 0.71 2.90
CA GLY A 29 0.52 1.27 3.49
C GLY A 29 0.26 2.00 4.80
N LYS A 30 -0.84 2.77 4.87
CA LYS A 30 -1.22 3.53 6.06
C LYS A 30 -1.64 2.63 7.22
N GLU A 31 -2.45 1.61 6.98
CA GLU A 31 -2.82 0.68 8.04
C GLU A 31 -1.61 -0.15 8.51
N ALA A 32 -0.70 -0.52 7.59
CA ALA A 32 0.56 -1.14 7.99
C ALA A 32 1.39 -0.20 8.88
N ARG A 33 1.49 1.09 8.56
CA ARG A 33 2.12 2.09 9.44
C ARG A 33 1.44 2.16 10.81
N ASN A 34 0.11 2.15 10.88
CA ASN A 34 -0.61 2.18 12.15
C ASN A 34 -0.27 0.97 13.04
N ILE A 35 -0.05 -0.20 12.44
CA ILE A 35 0.38 -1.42 13.14
C ILE A 35 1.84 -1.35 13.58
N VAL A 36 2.73 -0.88 12.69
CA VAL A 36 4.19 -0.89 12.92
C VAL A 36 4.65 0.26 13.82
N GLY A 37 3.99 1.42 13.73
CA GLY A 37 4.43 2.70 14.26
C GLY A 37 5.35 3.46 13.31
N ASP A 38 5.89 4.58 13.80
CA ASP A 38 6.63 5.55 12.98
C ASP A 38 8.16 5.30 12.92
N ASP A 39 8.65 4.35 13.71
CA ASP A 39 10.08 4.11 13.94
C ASP A 39 10.65 3.00 13.04
N PHE A 40 10.79 3.29 11.74
CA PHE A 40 11.37 2.37 10.77
C PHE A 40 12.32 3.05 9.79
N LYS A 41 13.29 2.27 9.29
CA LYS A 41 14.34 2.71 8.36
C LYS A 41 14.27 2.06 6.98
N ALA A 42 13.54 0.97 6.84
CA ALA A 42 13.38 0.30 5.56
C ALA A 42 12.02 -0.37 5.42
N ILE A 43 11.53 -0.48 4.19
CA ILE A 43 10.34 -1.25 3.83
C ILE A 43 10.61 -2.07 2.57
N LYS A 44 10.29 -3.36 2.64
CA LYS A 44 10.23 -4.25 1.46
C LYS A 44 8.79 -4.57 1.13
N PHE A 45 8.39 -4.29 -0.10
CA PHE A 45 7.07 -4.58 -0.63
C PHE A 45 7.13 -5.80 -1.55
N TYR A 46 6.60 -6.93 -1.09
CA TYR A 46 6.42 -8.13 -1.89
C TYR A 46 5.05 -8.06 -2.56
N LEU A 47 5.05 -7.82 -3.87
CA LEU A 47 3.85 -7.53 -4.65
C LEU A 47 3.36 -8.80 -5.33
N HIS A 48 2.09 -9.14 -5.16
CA HIS A 48 1.47 -10.30 -5.77
C HIS A 48 0.55 -9.94 -6.94
N GLY A 49 0.37 -10.87 -7.87
CA GLY A 49 -0.59 -10.78 -8.98
C GLY A 49 -0.55 -9.45 -9.74
N SER A 50 -1.71 -8.82 -9.87
CA SER A 50 -1.88 -7.56 -10.61
C SER A 50 -1.06 -6.40 -10.03
N PHE A 51 -0.80 -6.38 -8.70
CA PHE A 51 0.15 -5.43 -8.12
C PHE A 51 1.56 -5.67 -8.66
N ALA A 52 2.02 -6.92 -8.71
CA ALA A 52 3.35 -7.26 -9.22
C ALA A 52 3.53 -6.82 -10.69
N GLU A 53 2.49 -6.98 -11.50
CA GLU A 53 2.51 -6.70 -12.94
C GLU A 53 2.46 -5.20 -13.26
N THR A 54 1.71 -4.42 -12.49
CA THR A 54 1.34 -3.05 -12.91
C THR A 54 1.76 -1.94 -11.95
N TYR A 55 2.52 -2.25 -10.87
CA TYR A 55 2.77 -1.28 -9.80
C TYR A 55 3.34 0.07 -10.26
N LYS A 56 4.21 0.10 -11.27
CA LYS A 56 4.76 1.35 -11.82
C LYS A 56 3.76 2.10 -12.70
N GLY A 57 2.98 1.36 -13.50
CA GLY A 57 2.04 1.94 -14.47
C GLY A 57 0.82 2.58 -13.80
N HIS A 58 0.37 2.01 -12.69
CA HIS A 58 -0.76 2.52 -11.92
C HIS A 58 -0.35 3.34 -10.67
N GLY A 59 0.96 3.51 -10.43
CA GLY A 59 1.48 4.25 -9.28
C GLY A 59 1.27 3.56 -7.93
N THR A 60 1.11 2.24 -7.92
CA THR A 60 0.98 1.43 -6.70
C THR A 60 2.23 1.54 -5.82
N ASP A 61 3.41 1.66 -6.41
CA ASP A 61 4.66 1.91 -5.67
C ASP A 61 4.56 3.17 -4.81
N ARG A 62 4.25 4.29 -5.46
CA ARG A 62 4.11 5.60 -4.83
C ARG A 62 3.00 5.58 -3.80
N ALA A 63 1.88 4.95 -4.12
CA ALA A 63 0.74 4.85 -3.21
C ALA A 63 1.07 4.06 -1.93
N LEU A 64 1.65 2.86 -2.05
CA LEU A 64 2.07 2.05 -0.90
C LEU A 64 3.04 2.83 0.00
N VAL A 65 4.02 3.49 -0.61
CA VAL A 65 5.00 4.30 0.12
C VAL A 65 4.36 5.52 0.76
N ALA A 66 3.49 6.24 0.05
CA ALA A 66 2.76 7.40 0.58
C ALA A 66 1.97 7.01 1.84
N GLY A 67 1.21 5.91 1.76
CA GLY A 67 0.49 5.35 2.89
C GLY A 67 1.41 5.02 4.06
N ALA A 68 2.50 4.30 3.81
CA ALA A 68 3.48 3.96 4.84
C ALA A 68 4.14 5.20 5.48
N LEU A 69 4.22 6.32 4.75
CA LEU A 69 4.67 7.61 5.25
C LEU A 69 3.57 8.43 5.95
N GLY A 70 2.34 7.91 6.03
CA GLY A 70 1.21 8.50 6.74
C GLY A 70 0.30 9.39 5.88
N MET A 71 0.46 9.38 4.56
CA MET A 71 -0.36 10.18 3.64
C MET A 71 -1.72 9.51 3.36
N GLU A 72 -2.71 10.33 3.03
CA GLU A 72 -4.02 9.86 2.57
C GLU A 72 -4.03 9.60 1.05
N PRO A 73 -4.99 8.79 0.54
CA PRO A 73 -5.17 8.56 -0.90
C PRO A 73 -5.33 9.81 -1.78
N ASP A 74 -5.81 10.92 -1.22
CA ASP A 74 -6.07 12.19 -1.89
C ASP A 74 -4.97 13.24 -1.64
N ASP A 75 -3.90 12.90 -0.93
CA ASP A 75 -2.76 13.80 -0.70
C ASP A 75 -1.96 14.04 -1.99
N GLU A 76 -1.81 15.29 -2.40
CA GLU A 76 -1.03 15.72 -3.58
C GLU A 76 0.42 15.22 -3.56
N LYS A 77 1.01 15.07 -2.36
CA LYS A 77 2.37 14.60 -2.17
C LYS A 77 2.55 13.12 -2.45
N LEU A 78 1.47 12.35 -2.60
CA LEU A 78 1.53 10.92 -2.93
C LEU A 78 2.41 10.66 -4.17
N ARG A 79 2.35 11.55 -5.16
CA ARG A 79 3.16 11.47 -6.39
C ARG A 79 4.66 11.49 -6.15
N ASP A 80 5.08 12.15 -5.07
CA ASP A 80 6.48 12.37 -4.70
C ASP A 80 6.93 11.44 -3.56
N ALA A 81 6.10 10.49 -3.13
CA ALA A 81 6.33 9.68 -1.93
C ALA A 81 7.66 8.92 -1.94
N LEU A 82 8.12 8.43 -3.11
CA LEU A 82 9.43 7.77 -3.24
C LEU A 82 10.60 8.74 -2.98
N ASN A 83 10.48 9.99 -3.43
CA ASN A 83 11.49 11.02 -3.18
C ASN A 83 11.48 11.41 -1.69
N ILE A 84 10.28 11.57 -1.12
CA ILE A 84 10.11 11.90 0.30
C ILE A 84 10.68 10.79 1.20
N ALA A 85 10.45 9.52 0.86
CA ALA A 85 11.05 8.38 1.58
C ALA A 85 12.59 8.46 1.55
N LYS A 86 13.16 8.71 0.38
CA LYS A 86 14.61 8.88 0.21
C LYS A 86 15.17 10.06 1.01
N GLU A 87 14.49 11.20 1.02
CA GLU A 87 14.88 12.38 1.82
C GLU A 87 14.84 12.11 3.32
N LYS A 88 13.90 11.27 3.77
CA LYS A 88 13.82 10.78 5.15
C LYS A 88 14.83 9.67 5.48
N GLY A 89 15.63 9.23 4.50
CA GLY A 89 16.59 8.13 4.69
C GLY A 89 15.93 6.77 4.89
N ILE A 90 14.71 6.57 4.36
CA ILE A 90 13.99 5.31 4.41
C ILE A 90 14.27 4.53 3.14
N ASP A 91 14.84 3.34 3.28
CA ASP A 91 15.13 2.44 2.16
C ASP A 91 13.86 1.71 1.70
N ILE A 92 13.57 1.75 0.40
CA ILE A 92 12.38 1.16 -0.19
C ILE A 92 12.76 0.15 -1.26
N GLU A 93 12.21 -1.06 -1.18
CA GLU A 93 12.40 -2.12 -2.17
C GLU A 93 11.06 -2.71 -2.62
N PHE A 94 10.92 -3.02 -3.91
CA PHE A 94 9.75 -3.69 -4.48
C PHE A 94 10.15 -5.00 -5.13
N ILE A 95 9.49 -6.09 -4.72
CA ILE A 95 9.83 -7.46 -5.09
C ILE A 95 8.56 -8.12 -5.64
N PRO A 96 8.41 -8.29 -6.97
CA PRO A 96 7.37 -9.13 -7.55
C PRO A 96 7.46 -10.56 -6.96
N THR A 97 6.35 -11.12 -6.49
CA THR A 97 6.33 -12.41 -5.79
C THR A 97 4.99 -13.10 -5.96
N ASP A 98 5.00 -14.42 -6.08
CA ASP A 98 3.80 -15.24 -5.93
C ASP A 98 3.58 -15.55 -4.44
N LEU A 99 2.44 -15.10 -3.89
CA LEU A 99 2.07 -15.29 -2.48
C LEU A 99 1.07 -16.45 -2.29
N GLY A 100 0.78 -17.19 -3.36
CA GLY A 100 -0.13 -18.34 -3.36
C GLY A 100 -1.44 -18.07 -4.12
N GLU A 101 -2.02 -19.14 -4.66
CA GLU A 101 -3.24 -19.09 -5.48
C GLU A 101 -4.49 -18.67 -4.70
N ASP A 102 -4.49 -18.79 -3.37
CA ASP A 102 -5.59 -18.39 -2.50
C ASP A 102 -5.63 -16.89 -2.19
N LYS A 103 -4.63 -16.12 -2.65
CA LYS A 103 -4.53 -14.69 -2.37
C LYS A 103 -5.24 -13.86 -3.43
N HIS A 104 -5.81 -12.75 -3.00
CA HIS A 104 -6.38 -11.77 -3.92
C HIS A 104 -5.26 -11.22 -4.82
N PRO A 105 -5.48 -10.99 -6.13
CA PRO A 105 -4.43 -10.53 -7.06
C PRO A 105 -3.82 -9.17 -6.72
N ASN A 106 -4.45 -8.38 -5.85
CA ASN A 106 -3.92 -7.12 -5.33
C ASN A 106 -3.44 -7.26 -3.89
N THR A 107 -2.66 -8.31 -3.61
CA THR A 107 -2.09 -8.57 -2.28
C THR A 107 -0.66 -8.06 -2.21
N VAL A 108 -0.29 -7.51 -1.06
CA VAL A 108 1.07 -7.09 -0.76
C VAL A 108 1.45 -7.60 0.62
N LYS A 109 2.66 -8.13 0.73
CA LYS A 109 3.33 -8.34 2.01
C LYS A 109 4.35 -7.23 2.19
N MET A 110 4.32 -6.58 3.36
CA MET A 110 5.18 -5.47 3.70
C MET A 110 6.05 -5.88 4.88
N ILE A 111 7.36 -5.83 4.72
CA ILE A 111 8.31 -6.05 5.81
C ILE A 111 8.94 -4.71 6.15
N PHE A 112 8.67 -4.23 7.37
CA PHE A 112 9.24 -3.01 7.93
C PHE A 112 10.43 -3.37 8.81
N THR A 113 11.61 -2.81 8.52
CA THR A 113 12.76 -2.91 9.42
C THR A 113 12.81 -1.68 10.30
N LYS A 114 12.68 -1.88 11.62
CA LYS A 114 12.73 -0.83 12.63
C LYS A 114 14.14 -0.30 12.87
N ASN A 115 14.26 0.84 13.54
CA ASN A 115 15.57 1.43 13.84
C ASN A 115 16.42 0.54 14.75
N ASP A 116 15.79 -0.15 15.71
CA ASP A 116 16.42 -1.17 16.57
C ASP A 116 16.82 -2.47 15.84
N GLY A 117 16.46 -2.61 14.56
CA GLY A 117 16.74 -3.77 13.72
C GLY A 117 15.70 -4.88 13.79
N SER A 118 14.65 -4.75 14.60
CA SER A 118 13.51 -5.68 14.57
C SER A 118 12.72 -5.54 13.27
N GLU A 119 12.05 -6.61 12.86
CA GLU A 119 11.21 -6.62 11.67
C GLU A 119 9.76 -6.87 12.03
N VAL A 120 8.85 -6.17 11.34
CA VAL A 120 7.41 -6.37 11.44
C VAL A 120 6.86 -6.64 10.04
N GLU A 121 6.13 -7.75 9.93
CA GLU A 121 5.48 -8.16 8.69
C GLU A 121 3.98 -7.82 8.74
N VAL A 122 3.47 -7.25 7.66
CA VAL A 122 2.03 -6.98 7.48
C VAL A 122 1.61 -7.48 6.10
N LEU A 123 0.57 -8.32 6.07
CA LEU A 123 -0.02 -8.83 4.84
C LEU A 123 -1.40 -8.19 4.63
N GLY A 124 -1.70 -7.75 3.42
CA GLY A 124 -3.03 -7.22 3.12
C GLY A 124 -3.37 -7.17 1.65
N SER A 125 -4.66 -7.06 1.36
CA SER A 125 -5.22 -7.10 0.01
C SER A 125 -6.13 -5.89 -0.26
N SER A 126 -6.01 -5.32 -1.46
CA SER A 126 -6.94 -4.31 -1.98
C SER A 126 -8.07 -5.00 -2.75
N ILE A 127 -9.28 -5.00 -2.17
CA ILE A 127 -10.42 -5.82 -2.62
C ILE A 127 -11.41 -5.07 -3.52
N GLY A 128 -11.02 -3.89 -4.03
CA GLY A 128 -11.83 -3.08 -4.96
C GLY A 128 -12.56 -1.91 -4.30
N GLY A 129 -12.85 -0.86 -5.09
CA GLY A 129 -13.50 0.36 -4.60
C GLY A 129 -12.65 1.17 -3.59
N GLY A 130 -11.35 0.87 -3.48
CA GLY A 130 -10.49 1.43 -2.42
C GLY A 130 -10.64 0.77 -1.05
N ASN A 131 -11.43 -0.30 -0.94
CA ASN A 131 -11.52 -1.10 0.27
C ASN A 131 -10.33 -2.06 0.38
N ILE A 132 -9.92 -2.31 1.61
CA ILE A 132 -8.76 -3.15 1.93
C ILE A 132 -9.10 -4.18 2.99
N GLN A 133 -8.28 -5.20 3.09
CA GLN A 133 -8.32 -6.21 4.15
C GLN A 133 -6.89 -6.47 4.62
N ILE A 134 -6.63 -6.33 5.92
CA ILE A 134 -5.42 -6.84 6.57
C ILE A 134 -5.68 -8.30 6.96
N LEU A 135 -4.70 -9.18 6.72
CA LEU A 135 -4.82 -10.64 6.84
C LEU A 135 -4.06 -11.18 8.05
#